data_AF-S8A0B9-F1
#
_entry.id   AF-S8A0B9-F1
#
_cell.length_a   1.000
_cell.length_b   1.000
_cell.length_c   1.000
_cell.angle_alpha   90.00
_cell.angle_beta   90.00
_cell.angle_gamma   90.00
#
_symmetry.space_group_name_H-M   'P 1'
#
loop_
_entity.id
_entity.type
_entity.pdbx_description
1 polymer ?
#
loop_
_entity_poly.entity_id
_entity_poly.type
_entity_poly.pdbx_seq_one_letter_code
_entity_poly.pdbx_strand_id
1 'polypeptide(L)'
;MSVWNPDNIRDVAESVGITNLNHDVTENLARDVEYRVAQVLEEALKCMRHGKRTLLTTSDISHALRNLDVEPLYGYESLRPLRFGEASLGPGQPLFYVEDEEVDFEKLINAPLPKVPREVTFTGHWLAVEGVQPSIPQNPTAADSRNLELVSKGPNANSTLAAMSGTGDVAVKPTVKHVLSKELQLYFEKVCSAFLDETSEEYRTSAYASLRDDPGLHQLVPYFVQFIAEKVTHSLKDIFVLTQVMHMAEALVQNTSLYVDPYIASLVPSILTCLVGRQLGGASELSEQFALRDLAASLLGLIAKKFSHSSHMLKPRLVRSCLKSFLDPSKPFGAHYGAVIGLQAVGGAEVIRVLVIPNLKDYSKLLGDGLDDTARRPAAERVLSALLGVLASMRDAHPALTNGHSNTVSDEMRATLTEKIGGLLASKIADANEVQLAHLILQS
;
A
#
# COMPACT_ATOMS: atom_id res chain seq x y z
N MET A 1 -54.58 26.31 4.56
CA MET A 1 -55.30 25.57 3.52
C MET A 1 -54.51 24.31 3.26
N SER A 2 -55.18 23.16 3.27
CA SER A 2 -54.57 21.87 2.90
C SER A 2 -54.21 21.91 1.41
N VAL A 3 -53.11 21.27 1.01
CA VAL A 3 -52.78 21.10 -0.42
C VAL A 3 -53.63 19.98 -1.06
N TRP A 4 -54.19 19.09 -0.24
CA TRP A 4 -55.03 17.99 -0.72
C TRP A 4 -56.39 18.48 -1.19
N ASN A 5 -56.81 18.07 -2.40
CA ASN A 5 -58.10 18.47 -2.97
C ASN A 5 -59.25 17.84 -2.15
N PRO A 6 -60.14 18.65 -1.54
CA PRO A 6 -61.30 18.13 -0.81
C PRO A 6 -62.30 17.38 -1.71
N ASP A 7 -62.32 17.62 -3.02
CA ASP A 7 -63.21 16.90 -3.94
C ASP A 7 -62.89 15.39 -3.97
N ASN A 8 -61.61 15.01 -3.86
CA ASN A 8 -61.19 13.59 -3.80
C ASN A 8 -61.85 12.83 -2.63
N ILE A 9 -62.17 13.52 -1.53
CA ILE A 9 -62.85 12.90 -0.38
C ILE A 9 -64.32 12.67 -0.67
N ARG A 10 -64.96 13.58 -1.44
CA ARG A 10 -66.34 13.40 -1.88
C ARG A 10 -66.44 12.22 -2.83
N ASP A 11 -65.51 12.08 -3.78
CA ASP A 11 -65.46 10.95 -4.71
C ASP A 11 -65.36 9.61 -3.97
N VAL A 12 -64.51 9.54 -2.93
CA VAL A 12 -64.40 8.34 -2.08
C VAL A 12 -65.68 8.11 -1.27
N ALA A 13 -66.32 9.16 -0.73
CA ALA A 13 -67.57 9.03 0.01
C ALA A 13 -68.72 8.51 -0.89
N GLU A 14 -68.80 9.00 -2.13
CA GLU A 14 -69.77 8.54 -3.13
C GLU A 14 -69.52 7.08 -3.53
N SER A 15 -68.26 6.65 -3.63
CA SER A 15 -67.91 5.24 -3.90
C SER A 15 -68.43 4.26 -2.84
N VAL A 16 -68.59 4.74 -1.59
CA VAL A 16 -69.15 3.98 -0.46
C VAL A 16 -70.70 4.13 -0.40
N GLY A 17 -71.28 5.02 -1.20
CA GLY A 17 -72.73 5.28 -1.28
C GLY A 17 -73.22 6.44 -0.41
N ILE A 18 -72.33 7.30 0.11
CA ILE A 18 -72.69 8.49 0.90
C ILE A 18 -72.76 9.70 -0.05
N THR A 19 -73.97 10.18 -0.35
CA THR A 19 -74.18 11.23 -1.36
C THR A 19 -74.04 12.66 -0.82
N ASN A 20 -74.25 12.89 0.48
CA ASN A 20 -74.23 14.23 1.08
C ASN A 20 -73.28 14.27 2.28
N LEU A 21 -72.10 14.89 2.10
CA LEU A 21 -71.12 15.11 3.16
C LEU A 21 -71.04 16.61 3.50
N ASN A 22 -71.01 16.96 4.80
CA ASN A 22 -70.85 18.36 5.20
C ASN A 22 -69.47 18.91 4.79
N HIS A 23 -69.42 20.19 4.43
CA HIS A 23 -68.20 20.86 3.98
C HIS A 23 -67.10 20.83 5.05
N ASP A 24 -67.46 21.08 6.32
CA ASP A 24 -66.51 21.10 7.43
C ASP A 24 -65.87 19.73 7.67
N VAL A 25 -66.61 18.64 7.43
CA VAL A 25 -66.11 17.27 7.55
C VAL A 25 -65.12 16.97 6.43
N THR A 26 -65.45 17.40 5.22
CA THR A 26 -64.60 17.23 4.04
C THR A 26 -63.26 17.96 4.22
N GLU A 27 -63.28 19.21 4.68
CA GLU A 27 -62.06 19.98 4.92
C GLU A 27 -61.17 19.39 6.03
N ASN A 28 -61.78 18.97 7.15
CA ASN A 28 -61.00 18.43 8.26
C ASN A 28 -60.40 17.07 7.92
N LEU A 29 -61.14 16.23 7.18
CA LEU A 29 -60.62 14.94 6.73
C LEU A 29 -59.49 15.12 5.68
N ALA A 30 -59.56 16.13 4.81
CA ALA A 30 -58.45 16.46 3.90
C ALA A 30 -57.17 16.82 4.65
N ARG A 31 -57.29 17.61 5.71
CA ARG A 31 -56.14 17.97 6.57
C ARG A 31 -55.55 16.75 7.29
N ASP A 32 -56.39 15.83 7.77
CA ASP A 32 -55.91 14.61 8.42
C ASP A 32 -55.21 13.68 7.41
N VAL A 33 -55.77 13.48 6.21
CA VAL A 33 -55.15 12.69 5.14
C VAL A 33 -53.78 13.24 4.76
N GLU A 34 -53.67 14.56 4.56
CA GLU A 34 -52.39 15.22 4.27
C GLU A 34 -51.36 14.98 5.39
N TYR A 35 -51.78 15.10 6.65
CA TYR A 35 -50.92 14.81 7.80
C TYR A 35 -50.44 13.35 7.82
N ARG A 36 -51.32 12.39 7.55
CA ARG A 36 -50.97 10.96 7.48
C ARG A 36 -50.00 10.66 6.33
N VAL A 37 -50.21 11.25 5.16
CA VAL A 37 -49.29 11.11 4.01
C VAL A 37 -47.91 11.68 4.37
N ALA A 38 -47.85 12.86 5.00
CA ALA A 38 -46.59 13.44 5.47
C ALA A 38 -45.89 12.53 6.50
N GLN A 39 -46.63 11.96 7.44
CA GLN A 39 -46.10 11.03 8.45
C GLN A 39 -45.45 9.78 7.79
N VAL A 40 -46.12 9.18 6.81
CA VAL A 40 -45.58 8.04 6.05
C VAL A 40 -44.31 8.45 5.28
N LEU A 41 -44.31 9.64 4.65
CA LEU A 41 -43.17 10.14 3.90
C LEU A 41 -41.96 10.40 4.82
N GLU A 42 -42.16 10.96 6.01
CA GLU A 42 -41.08 11.18 6.98
C GLU A 42 -40.42 9.88 7.43
N GLU A 43 -41.22 8.84 7.73
CA GLU A 43 -40.70 7.51 8.07
C GLU A 43 -39.99 6.84 6.89
N ALA A 44 -40.52 7.00 5.67
CA ALA A 44 -39.90 6.46 4.46
C ALA A 44 -38.56 7.17 4.16
N LEU A 45 -38.46 8.48 4.39
CA LEU A 45 -37.22 9.23 4.26
C LEU A 45 -36.15 8.78 5.27
N LYS A 46 -36.55 8.39 6.49
CA LYS A 46 -35.63 7.78 7.46
C LYS A 46 -35.10 6.45 6.91
N CYS A 47 -35.97 5.57 6.40
CA CYS A 47 -35.56 4.32 5.77
C CYS A 47 -34.59 4.53 4.61
N MET A 48 -34.88 5.49 3.72
CA MET A 48 -34.01 5.87 2.59
C MET A 48 -32.62 6.33 3.04
N ARG A 49 -32.57 7.20 4.06
CA ARG A 49 -31.31 7.71 4.63
C ARG A 49 -30.51 6.60 5.32
N HIS A 50 -31.17 5.71 6.05
CA HIS A 50 -30.52 4.53 6.64
C HIS A 50 -29.99 3.57 5.58
N GLY A 51 -30.65 3.48 4.42
CA GLY A 51 -30.17 2.78 3.23
C GLY A 51 -29.03 3.48 2.48
N LYS A 52 -28.57 4.67 2.92
CA LYS A 52 -27.55 5.50 2.26
C LYS A 52 -27.87 5.81 0.79
N ARG A 53 -29.16 5.93 0.47
CA ARG A 53 -29.66 6.29 -0.87
C ARG A 53 -30.19 7.72 -0.88
N THR A 54 -30.22 8.33 -2.06
CA THR A 54 -30.81 9.67 -2.29
C THR A 54 -32.14 9.61 -3.04
N LEU A 55 -32.49 8.46 -3.62
CA LEU A 55 -33.76 8.21 -4.31
C LEU A 55 -34.66 7.37 -3.40
N LEU A 56 -35.87 7.87 -3.16
CA LEU A 56 -36.90 7.17 -2.41
C LEU A 56 -37.52 6.08 -3.29
N THR A 57 -37.56 4.84 -2.80
CA THR A 57 -38.10 3.69 -3.52
C THR A 57 -39.42 3.21 -2.90
N THR A 58 -40.22 2.44 -3.64
CA THR A 58 -41.46 1.82 -3.13
C THR A 58 -41.21 0.90 -1.93
N SER A 59 -40.02 0.29 -1.87
CA SER A 59 -39.58 -0.47 -0.70
C SER A 59 -39.51 0.38 0.56
N ASP A 60 -39.01 1.63 0.49
CA ASP A 60 -38.88 2.49 1.67
C ASP A 60 -40.25 2.86 2.25
N ILE A 61 -41.24 3.12 1.38
CA ILE A 61 -42.63 3.36 1.77
C ILE A 61 -43.26 2.09 2.37
N SER A 62 -42.98 0.92 1.79
CA SER A 62 -43.49 -0.36 2.32
C SER A 62 -42.96 -0.65 3.73
N HIS A 63 -41.71 -0.30 4.02
CA HIS A 63 -41.16 -0.39 5.38
C HIS A 63 -41.76 0.66 6.32
N ALA A 64 -42.00 1.89 5.84
CA ALA A 64 -42.66 2.93 6.61
C ALA A 64 -44.09 2.53 7.02
N LEU A 65 -44.88 1.95 6.11
CA LEU A 65 -46.22 1.46 6.41
C LEU A 65 -46.20 0.37 7.49
N ARG A 66 -45.26 -0.57 7.40
CA ARG A 66 -45.07 -1.60 8.46
C ARG A 66 -44.71 -0.99 9.81
N ASN A 67 -43.86 0.03 9.84
CA ASN A 67 -43.46 0.70 11.08
C ASN A 67 -44.61 1.50 11.71
N LEU A 68 -45.55 1.98 10.91
CA LEU A 68 -46.74 2.72 11.35
C LEU A 68 -47.94 1.80 11.60
N ASP A 69 -47.74 0.48 11.58
CA ASP A 69 -48.78 -0.55 11.72
C ASP A 69 -49.94 -0.39 10.71
N VAL A 70 -49.64 0.12 9.52
CA VAL A 70 -50.59 0.25 8.40
C VAL A 70 -50.56 -1.02 7.56
N GLU A 71 -51.72 -1.41 7.03
CA GLU A 71 -51.85 -2.54 6.13
C GLU A 71 -50.93 -2.42 4.90
N PRO A 72 -50.23 -3.51 4.51
CA PRO A 72 -49.28 -3.47 3.41
C PRO A 72 -49.99 -3.32 2.04
N LEU A 73 -49.48 -2.39 1.22
CA LEU A 73 -49.93 -2.19 -0.15
C LEU A 73 -49.16 -3.10 -1.12
N TYR A 74 -49.85 -4.05 -1.76
CA TYR A 74 -49.26 -5.00 -2.72
C TYR A 74 -49.39 -4.49 -4.17
N GLY A 75 -48.54 -5.00 -5.07
CA GLY A 75 -48.61 -4.69 -6.51
C GLY A 75 -47.65 -3.60 -7.02
N TYR A 76 -46.86 -2.98 -6.15
CA TYR A 76 -45.95 -1.87 -6.49
C TYR A 76 -44.47 -2.26 -6.66
N GLU A 77 -44.19 -3.55 -6.85
CA GLU A 77 -42.83 -4.09 -7.05
C GLU A 77 -42.50 -4.33 -8.54
N SER A 78 -43.47 -4.09 -9.43
CA SER A 78 -43.28 -4.27 -10.86
C SER A 78 -42.25 -3.27 -11.42
N LEU A 79 -41.37 -3.77 -12.31
CA LEU A 79 -40.43 -2.95 -13.07
C LEU A 79 -41.11 -2.15 -14.19
N ARG A 80 -42.41 -2.36 -14.43
CA ARG A 80 -43.16 -1.61 -15.45
C ARG A 80 -43.60 -0.26 -14.87
N PRO A 81 -43.30 0.86 -15.55
CA PRO A 81 -43.78 2.16 -15.11
C PRO A 81 -45.30 2.22 -15.22
N LEU A 82 -45.96 2.81 -14.22
CA LEU A 82 -47.39 3.10 -14.26
C LEU A 82 -47.70 4.08 -15.39
N ARG A 83 -48.72 3.76 -16.20
CA ARG A 83 -49.26 4.64 -17.23
C ARG A 83 -50.64 5.10 -16.79
N PHE A 84 -50.81 6.42 -16.72
CA PHE A 84 -52.09 7.04 -16.38
C PHE A 84 -52.78 7.46 -17.67
N GLY A 85 -53.92 6.87 -17.96
CA GLY A 85 -54.82 7.28 -19.04
C GLY A 85 -55.76 8.39 -18.56
N GLU A 86 -56.11 9.32 -19.44
CA GLU A 86 -57.08 10.38 -19.17
C GLU A 86 -58.42 10.01 -19.82
N ALA A 87 -59.48 9.96 -19.01
CA ALA A 87 -60.85 9.79 -19.48
C ALA A 87 -61.64 11.07 -19.24
N SER A 88 -62.12 11.70 -20.31
CA SER A 88 -63.03 12.85 -20.25
C SER A 88 -64.47 12.38 -20.32
N LEU A 89 -65.12 12.22 -19.16
CA LEU A 89 -66.53 11.88 -19.09
C LEU A 89 -67.38 13.16 -19.03
N GLY A 90 -67.74 13.70 -20.20
CA GLY A 90 -68.63 14.86 -20.31
C GLY A 90 -68.02 16.20 -19.89
N PRO A 91 -68.82 17.23 -19.56
CA PRO A 91 -68.35 18.58 -19.21
C PRO A 91 -67.79 18.69 -17.78
N GLY A 92 -67.13 17.65 -17.29
CA GLY A 92 -66.59 17.54 -15.92
C GLY A 92 -65.06 17.66 -15.84
N GLN A 93 -64.52 17.52 -14.62
CA GLN A 93 -63.08 17.42 -14.38
C GLN A 93 -62.50 16.15 -15.03
N PRO A 94 -61.24 16.18 -15.51
CA PRO A 94 -60.60 15.01 -16.13
C PRO A 94 -60.36 13.92 -15.09
N LEU A 95 -60.81 12.70 -15.37
CA LEU A 95 -60.57 11.52 -14.54
C LEU A 95 -59.34 10.78 -15.05
N PHE A 96 -58.40 10.50 -14.15
CA PHE A 96 -57.23 9.69 -14.46
C PHE A 96 -57.44 8.27 -13.97
N TYR A 97 -57.15 7.28 -14.82
CA TYR A 97 -57.19 5.88 -14.46
C TYR A 97 -55.86 5.22 -14.80
N VAL A 98 -55.53 4.14 -14.07
CA VAL A 98 -54.35 3.33 -14.39
C VAL A 98 -54.73 2.38 -15.50
N GLU A 99 -54.06 2.46 -16.63
CA GLU A 99 -54.24 1.51 -17.73
C GLU A 99 -53.67 0.15 -17.33
N ASP A 100 -54.52 -0.88 -17.30
CA ASP A 100 -54.12 -2.27 -17.04
C ASP A 100 -54.32 -3.10 -18.32
N GLU A 101 -53.21 -3.44 -18.97
CA GLU A 101 -53.22 -4.27 -20.17
C GLU A 101 -53.29 -5.74 -19.78
N GLU A 102 -54.35 -6.43 -20.19
CA GLU A 102 -54.48 -7.88 -20.00
C GLU A 102 -53.35 -8.62 -20.75
N VAL A 103 -52.60 -9.47 -20.02
CA VAL A 103 -51.51 -10.27 -20.59
C VAL A 103 -51.89 -11.74 -20.60
N ASP A 104 -51.70 -12.38 -21.75
CA ASP A 104 -51.87 -13.82 -21.93
C ASP A 104 -50.82 -14.62 -21.13
N PHE A 105 -51.28 -15.63 -20.38
CA PHE A 105 -50.42 -16.48 -19.56
C PHE A 105 -49.37 -17.24 -20.36
N GLU A 106 -49.70 -17.68 -21.59
CA GLU A 106 -48.73 -18.39 -22.43
C GLU A 106 -47.52 -17.50 -22.78
N LYS A 107 -47.75 -16.20 -22.96
CA LYS A 107 -46.68 -15.23 -23.22
C LYS A 107 -45.81 -15.00 -22.00
N LEU A 108 -46.39 -15.01 -20.80
CA LEU A 108 -45.66 -14.85 -19.55
C LEU A 108 -44.78 -16.08 -19.24
N ILE A 109 -45.32 -17.28 -19.43
CA ILE A 109 -44.60 -18.55 -19.17
C ILE A 109 -43.41 -18.71 -20.13
N ASN A 110 -43.59 -18.32 -21.39
CA ASN A 110 -42.55 -18.42 -22.41
C ASN A 110 -41.58 -17.21 -22.41
N ALA A 111 -41.73 -16.26 -21.48
CA ALA A 111 -40.85 -15.12 -21.39
C ALA A 111 -39.44 -15.54 -20.93
N PRO A 112 -38.37 -15.02 -21.55
CA PRO A 112 -37.00 -15.36 -21.16
C PRO A 112 -36.68 -14.80 -19.77
N LEU A 113 -35.88 -15.56 -19.02
CA LEU A 113 -35.40 -15.13 -17.70
C LEU A 113 -34.53 -13.86 -17.80
N PRO A 114 -34.61 -12.95 -16.81
CA PRO A 114 -33.79 -11.76 -16.79
C PRO A 114 -32.31 -12.11 -16.57
N LYS A 115 -31.42 -11.24 -17.05
CA LYS A 115 -29.97 -11.40 -16.83
C LYS A 115 -29.60 -11.09 -15.38
N VAL A 116 -28.80 -11.95 -14.78
CA VAL A 116 -28.31 -11.76 -13.40
C VAL A 116 -27.04 -10.90 -13.41
N PRO A 117 -26.96 -9.83 -12.60
CA PRO A 117 -25.74 -9.05 -12.41
C PRO A 117 -24.59 -9.88 -11.82
N ARG A 118 -23.36 -9.39 -11.93
CA ARG A 118 -22.21 -10.00 -11.25
C ARG A 118 -22.32 -9.81 -9.74
N GLU A 119 -21.70 -10.71 -8.99
CA GLU A 119 -21.56 -10.58 -7.54
C GLU A 119 -20.77 -9.32 -7.15
N VAL A 120 -21.02 -8.84 -5.93
CA VAL A 120 -20.40 -7.60 -5.42
C VAL A 120 -18.92 -7.85 -5.13
N THR A 121 -18.05 -7.09 -5.81
CA THR A 121 -16.60 -7.08 -5.57
C THR A 121 -16.12 -5.66 -5.29
N PHE A 122 -15.07 -5.50 -4.49
CA PHE A 122 -14.45 -4.20 -4.25
C PHE A 122 -13.13 -4.06 -5.02
N THR A 123 -12.80 -2.82 -5.40
CA THR A 123 -11.52 -2.47 -6.05
C THR A 123 -10.91 -1.27 -5.33
N GLY A 124 -9.75 -1.47 -4.71
CA GLY A 124 -9.01 -0.40 -4.04
C GLY A 124 -8.15 0.41 -5.01
N HIS A 125 -8.08 1.72 -4.80
CA HIS A 125 -7.15 2.63 -5.47
C HIS A 125 -6.78 3.78 -4.54
N TRP A 126 -5.70 4.49 -4.86
CA TRP A 126 -5.28 5.67 -4.10
C TRP A 126 -6.11 6.89 -4.50
N LEU A 127 -6.96 7.37 -3.59
CA LEU A 127 -7.70 8.62 -3.77
C LEU A 127 -6.79 9.85 -3.60
N ALA A 128 -5.87 9.79 -2.64
CA ALA A 128 -4.90 10.85 -2.37
C ALA A 128 -3.60 10.28 -1.79
N VAL A 129 -2.49 10.91 -2.14
CA VAL A 129 -1.16 10.68 -1.56
C VAL A 129 -0.66 12.05 -1.10
N GLU A 130 -0.33 12.21 0.18
CA GLU A 130 0.12 13.50 0.75
C GLU A 130 -0.85 14.66 0.50
N GLY A 131 -2.16 14.38 0.55
CA GLY A 131 -3.21 15.37 0.28
C GLY A 131 -3.38 15.73 -1.20
N VAL A 132 -2.60 15.16 -2.11
CA VAL A 132 -2.73 15.37 -3.56
C VAL A 132 -3.38 14.15 -4.20
N GLN A 133 -4.38 14.41 -5.04
CA GLN A 133 -5.05 13.35 -5.80
C GLN A 133 -4.21 12.91 -7.00
N PRO A 134 -3.83 11.63 -7.12
CA PRO A 134 -3.10 11.14 -8.28
C PRO A 134 -3.99 11.07 -9.52
N SER A 135 -3.41 11.33 -10.68
CA SER A 135 -4.08 11.30 -11.99
C SER A 135 -4.23 9.87 -12.54
N ILE A 136 -4.94 9.02 -11.81
CA ILE A 136 -5.31 7.67 -12.24
C ILE A 136 -6.71 7.66 -12.86
N PRO A 137 -7.04 6.71 -13.76
CA PRO A 137 -8.35 6.66 -14.45
C PRO A 137 -9.56 6.60 -13.51
N GLN A 138 -9.38 6.10 -12.28
CA GLN A 138 -10.42 6.00 -11.27
C GLN A 138 -10.71 7.33 -10.56
N ASN A 139 -9.78 8.29 -10.60
CA ASN A 139 -9.92 9.58 -9.95
C ASN A 139 -10.52 10.62 -10.92
N PRO A 140 -11.44 11.49 -10.45
CA PRO A 140 -11.98 12.56 -11.26
C PRO A 140 -10.90 13.50 -11.77
N THR A 141 -11.04 13.92 -13.02
CA THR A 141 -10.19 14.97 -13.58
C THR A 141 -10.77 16.35 -13.24
N ALA A 142 -9.94 17.40 -13.33
CA ALA A 142 -10.39 18.78 -13.15
C ALA A 142 -11.50 19.19 -14.15
N ALA A 143 -11.62 18.49 -15.29
CA ALA A 143 -12.73 18.69 -16.23
C ALA A 143 -14.06 18.15 -15.69
N ASP A 144 -14.04 16.99 -15.02
CA ASP A 144 -15.23 16.35 -14.44
C ASP A 144 -15.81 17.18 -13.28
N SER A 145 -14.94 17.83 -12.50
CA SER A 145 -15.34 18.66 -11.36
C SER A 145 -16.24 19.83 -11.75
N ARG A 146 -16.06 20.41 -12.95
CA ARG A 146 -16.86 21.56 -13.43
C ARG A 146 -18.32 21.19 -13.75
N ASN A 147 -18.58 19.93 -14.11
CA ASN A 147 -19.95 19.44 -14.36
C ASN A 147 -20.71 19.11 -13.07
N LEU A 148 -20.01 19.00 -11.92
CA LEU A 148 -20.59 18.66 -10.62
C LEU A 148 -20.93 19.89 -9.74
N GLU A 149 -20.69 21.12 -10.22
CA GLU A 149 -20.85 22.36 -9.45
C GLU A 149 -22.31 22.74 -9.12
N LEU A 150 -23.30 22.00 -9.65
CA LEU A 150 -24.72 22.16 -9.28
C LEU A 150 -25.05 21.56 -7.89
N VAL A 151 -24.09 20.89 -7.24
CA VAL A 151 -24.21 20.41 -5.86
C VAL A 151 -23.17 21.14 -5.00
N SER A 152 -23.64 21.89 -3.99
CA SER A 152 -22.78 22.67 -3.10
C SER A 152 -21.75 21.80 -2.41
N LYS A 153 -20.48 21.91 -2.79
CA LYS A 153 -19.35 21.38 -2.02
C LYS A 153 -18.90 22.41 -0.98
N GLY A 154 -18.52 21.94 0.21
CA GLY A 154 -18.05 22.80 1.29
C GLY A 154 -16.80 23.61 0.90
N PRO A 155 -16.50 24.71 1.62
CA PRO A 155 -15.57 25.77 1.19
C PRO A 155 -14.10 25.35 0.96
N ASN A 156 -13.71 24.10 1.29
CA ASN A 156 -12.34 23.59 1.16
C ASN A 156 -12.16 22.53 0.06
N ALA A 157 -13.15 22.31 -0.81
CA ALA A 157 -13.11 21.24 -1.82
C ALA A 157 -12.25 21.54 -3.06
N ASN A 158 -11.65 22.73 -3.15
CA ASN A 158 -10.82 23.11 -4.30
C ASN A 158 -9.33 23.02 -3.94
N SER A 159 -8.70 21.86 -4.17
CA SER A 159 -7.24 21.72 -4.16
C SER A 159 -6.67 21.12 -5.45
N THR A 160 -7.29 21.38 -6.61
CA THR A 160 -6.77 20.91 -7.90
C THR A 160 -5.72 21.87 -8.48
N LEU A 161 -4.60 22.07 -7.78
CA LEU A 161 -3.45 22.85 -8.30
C LEU A 161 -2.23 22.00 -8.70
N ALA A 162 -2.30 20.67 -8.65
CA ALA A 162 -1.14 19.80 -8.93
C ALA A 162 -1.22 18.97 -10.23
N ALA A 163 -2.32 19.03 -11.00
CA ALA A 163 -2.52 18.16 -12.17
C ALA A 163 -2.00 18.75 -13.51
N MET A 164 -0.80 19.33 -13.54
CA MET A 164 -0.21 19.92 -14.76
C MET A 164 1.03 19.17 -15.30
N SER A 165 1.22 17.89 -15.00
CA SER A 165 2.36 17.12 -15.55
C SER A 165 1.92 15.73 -15.98
N GLY A 166 1.86 15.51 -17.31
CA GLY A 166 1.41 14.28 -17.97
C GLY A 166 2.38 13.10 -17.88
N THR A 167 2.89 12.80 -16.70
CA THR A 167 3.62 11.57 -16.39
C THR A 167 2.92 10.94 -15.19
N GLY A 168 2.62 9.64 -15.26
CA GLY A 168 1.90 8.90 -14.21
C GLY A 168 2.55 8.86 -12.82
N ASP A 169 3.64 9.60 -12.61
CA ASP A 169 4.15 9.98 -11.30
C ASP A 169 3.74 11.43 -11.02
N VAL A 170 2.82 11.62 -10.07
CA VAL A 170 2.67 12.93 -9.43
C VAL A 170 3.92 13.15 -8.61
N ALA A 171 4.87 13.88 -9.19
CA ALA A 171 5.97 14.46 -8.43
C ALA A 171 5.35 15.40 -7.39
N VAL A 172 5.26 14.93 -6.14
CA VAL A 172 5.06 15.79 -4.97
C VAL A 172 6.23 16.76 -4.98
N LYS A 173 6.06 17.92 -5.61
CA LYS A 173 7.13 18.88 -5.86
C LYS A 173 7.43 19.55 -4.53
N PRO A 174 8.50 19.18 -3.81
CA PRO A 174 8.72 19.69 -2.47
C PRO A 174 9.57 20.94 -2.60
N THR A 175 8.98 22.04 -3.06
CA THR A 175 9.69 23.33 -3.06
C THR A 175 8.72 24.51 -2.91
N VAL A 176 8.16 24.69 -1.72
CA VAL A 176 7.88 26.04 -1.20
C VAL A 176 8.19 26.05 0.30
N LYS A 177 9.17 26.86 0.71
CA LYS A 177 9.63 27.01 2.11
C LYS A 177 8.55 27.53 3.09
N HIS A 178 7.34 27.81 2.60
CA HIS A 178 6.21 28.34 3.36
C HIS A 178 5.22 27.28 3.88
N VAL A 179 5.44 25.98 3.59
CA VAL A 179 4.60 24.90 4.17
C VAL A 179 5.01 24.55 5.60
N LEU A 180 6.27 24.83 5.97
CA LEU A 180 6.85 24.40 7.23
C LEU A 180 6.78 25.50 8.29
N SER A 181 6.29 25.17 9.50
CA SER A 181 6.31 26.11 10.63
C SER A 181 7.75 26.44 11.06
N LYS A 182 7.94 27.60 11.69
CA LYS A 182 9.25 28.01 12.22
C LYS A 182 9.78 27.01 13.26
N GLU A 183 8.89 26.41 14.03
CA GLU A 183 9.24 25.39 15.03
C GLU A 183 9.76 24.10 14.38
N LEU A 184 9.10 23.62 13.32
CA LEU A 184 9.55 22.43 12.58
C LEU A 184 10.88 22.66 11.85
N GLN A 185 11.12 23.89 11.37
CA GLN A 185 12.43 24.28 10.81
C GLN A 185 13.53 24.22 11.87
N LEU A 186 13.30 24.83 13.04
CA LEU A 186 14.25 24.82 14.15
C LEU A 186 14.49 23.40 14.67
N TYR A 187 13.44 22.57 14.74
CA TYR A 187 13.57 21.16 15.08
C TYR A 187 14.45 20.42 14.06
N PHE A 188 14.18 20.59 12.76
CA PHE A 188 14.98 19.96 11.70
C PHE A 188 16.46 20.36 11.78
N GLU A 189 16.75 21.65 11.95
CA GLU A 189 18.12 22.15 12.11
C GLU A 189 18.81 21.59 13.36
N LYS A 190 18.09 21.54 14.49
CA LYS A 190 18.62 21.03 15.75
C LYS A 190 18.91 19.53 15.70
N VAL A 191 18.03 18.76 15.07
CA VAL A 191 18.21 17.31 14.88
C VAL A 191 19.36 17.03 13.91
N CYS A 192 19.42 17.73 12.77
CA CYS A 192 20.51 17.55 11.81
C CYS A 192 21.89 17.93 12.39
N SER A 193 21.95 18.99 13.21
CA SER A 193 23.19 19.38 13.88
C SER A 193 23.59 18.41 14.99
N ALA A 194 22.63 17.89 15.76
CA ALA A 194 22.90 16.87 16.79
C ALA A 194 23.50 15.59 16.20
N PHE A 195 23.05 15.14 15.02
CA PHE A 195 23.61 13.94 14.39
C PHE A 195 25.04 14.12 13.88
N LEU A 196 25.41 15.32 13.44
CA LEU A 196 26.75 15.59 12.92
C LEU A 196 27.76 15.97 14.00
N ASP A 197 27.32 16.12 15.25
CA ASP A 197 28.20 16.42 16.38
C ASP A 197 28.91 15.13 16.84
N GLU A 198 30.22 15.06 16.67
CA GLU A 198 31.05 13.94 17.11
C GLU A 198 31.18 13.87 18.63
N THR A 199 31.07 15.02 19.33
CA THR A 199 31.47 15.16 20.73
C THR A 199 30.44 14.64 21.73
N SER A 200 29.15 14.64 21.37
CA SER A 200 28.06 14.27 22.28
C SER A 200 27.21 13.13 21.74
N GLU A 201 27.45 11.93 22.26
CA GLU A 201 26.65 10.75 21.94
C GLU A 201 25.23 10.80 22.53
N GLU A 202 25.06 11.48 23.66
CA GLU A 202 23.76 11.64 24.33
C GLU A 202 22.76 12.42 23.45
N TYR A 203 23.22 13.49 22.79
CA TYR A 203 22.37 14.25 21.88
C TYR A 203 22.01 13.46 20.62
N ARG A 204 22.93 12.63 20.09
CA ARG A 204 22.64 11.74 18.95
C ARG A 204 21.58 10.71 19.31
N THR A 205 21.75 10.04 20.45
CA THR A 205 20.82 9.00 20.92
C THR A 205 19.43 9.57 21.17
N SER A 206 19.36 10.76 21.78
CA SER A 206 18.09 11.47 22.02
C SER A 206 17.41 11.88 20.70
N ALA A 207 18.18 12.32 19.70
CA ALA A 207 17.66 12.65 18.39
C ALA A 207 17.13 11.42 17.63
N TYR A 208 17.79 10.25 17.73
CA TYR A 208 17.29 9.00 17.15
C TYR A 208 15.98 8.53 17.81
N ALA A 209 15.89 8.61 19.14
CA ALA A 209 14.66 8.30 19.86
C ALA A 209 13.52 9.24 19.44
N SER A 210 13.80 10.54 19.31
CA SER A 210 12.82 11.51 18.85
C SER A 210 12.30 11.19 17.44
N LEU A 211 13.17 10.84 16.49
CA LEU A 211 12.73 10.45 15.14
C LEU A 211 11.92 9.14 15.11
N ARG A 212 12.23 8.19 16.01
CA ARG A 212 11.57 6.89 16.07
C ARG A 212 10.15 6.99 16.64
N ASP A 213 9.92 7.88 17.60
CA ASP A 213 8.67 7.89 18.38
C ASP A 213 7.74 9.07 18.06
N ASP A 214 8.26 10.20 17.53
CA ASP A 214 7.46 11.41 17.31
C ASP A 214 6.49 11.25 16.11
N PRO A 215 5.17 11.43 16.31
CA PRO A 215 4.16 11.33 15.24
C PRO A 215 4.05 12.59 14.38
N GLY A 216 4.55 13.75 14.82
CA GLY A 216 4.35 15.05 14.16
C GLY A 216 5.26 15.33 12.96
N LEU A 217 6.12 14.37 12.58
CA LEU A 217 7.22 14.58 11.65
C LEU A 217 6.88 14.35 10.18
N HIS A 218 5.62 14.08 9.84
CA HIS A 218 5.21 13.69 8.48
C HIS A 218 5.66 14.70 7.41
N GLN A 219 5.50 16.01 7.68
CA GLN A 219 5.92 17.07 6.76
C GLN A 219 7.46 17.17 6.59
N LEU A 220 8.23 16.66 7.55
CA LEU A 220 9.70 16.68 7.52
C LEU A 220 10.30 15.46 6.80
N VAL A 221 9.54 14.37 6.62
CA VAL A 221 10.04 13.13 6.00
C VAL A 221 10.70 13.37 4.63
N PRO A 222 10.13 14.15 3.69
CA PRO A 222 10.79 14.41 2.40
C PRO A 222 12.15 15.10 2.57
N TYR A 223 12.24 16.04 3.51
CA TYR A 223 13.46 16.80 3.79
C TYR A 223 14.53 15.93 4.43
N PHE A 224 14.15 15.04 5.34
CA PHE A 224 15.07 14.05 5.91
C PHE A 224 15.59 13.06 4.87
N VAL A 225 14.74 12.57 3.97
CA VAL A 225 15.15 11.67 2.87
C VAL A 225 16.11 12.40 1.92
N GLN A 226 15.84 13.65 1.59
CA GLN A 226 16.73 14.48 0.78
C GLN A 226 18.07 14.74 1.49
N PHE A 227 18.05 15.07 2.78
CA PHE A 227 19.25 15.26 3.60
C PHE A 227 20.11 13.99 3.65
N ILE A 228 19.49 12.83 3.85
CA ILE A 228 20.17 11.52 3.79
C ILE A 228 20.84 11.35 2.42
N ALA A 229 20.13 11.59 1.33
CA ALA A 229 20.67 11.44 -0.02
C ALA A 229 21.86 12.39 -0.27
N GLU A 230 21.73 13.67 0.12
CA GLU A 230 22.78 14.68 -0.04
C GLU A 230 24.02 14.36 0.79
N LYS A 231 23.86 13.96 2.06
CA LYS A 231 25.00 13.59 2.91
C LYS A 231 25.71 12.35 2.41
N VAL A 232 24.97 11.35 1.92
CA VAL A 232 25.59 10.15 1.32
C VAL A 232 26.38 10.49 0.06
N THR A 233 25.88 11.37 -0.81
CA THR A 233 26.59 11.70 -2.07
C THR A 233 27.80 12.62 -1.85
N HIS A 234 27.72 13.57 -0.93
CA HIS A 234 28.79 14.55 -0.70
C HIS A 234 29.86 14.08 0.31
N SER A 235 29.53 13.18 1.23
CA SER A 235 30.41 12.75 2.33
C SER A 235 30.81 11.26 2.26
N LEU A 236 31.03 10.70 1.07
CA LEU A 236 31.42 9.28 0.89
C LEU A 236 32.73 8.86 1.60
N LYS A 237 33.59 9.84 1.92
CA LYS A 237 34.89 9.61 2.57
C LYS A 237 34.79 9.56 4.09
N ASP A 238 33.70 10.03 4.68
CA ASP A 238 33.54 10.16 6.12
C ASP A 238 32.62 9.05 6.64
N ILE A 239 33.21 8.05 7.31
CA ILE A 239 32.45 6.90 7.83
C ILE A 239 31.51 7.33 8.96
N PHE A 240 31.91 8.29 9.78
CA PHE A 240 31.12 8.73 10.91
C PHE A 240 29.78 9.29 10.41
N VAL A 241 29.82 10.23 9.47
CA VAL A 241 28.62 10.84 8.87
C VAL A 241 27.74 9.79 8.20
N LEU A 242 28.32 8.87 7.43
CA LEU A 242 27.54 7.81 6.77
C LEU A 242 26.84 6.90 7.79
N THR A 243 27.53 6.56 8.88
CA THR A 243 26.96 5.72 9.95
C THR A 243 25.79 6.43 10.63
N GLN A 244 25.95 7.71 10.97
CA GLN A 244 24.89 8.49 11.61
C GLN A 244 23.66 8.64 10.71
N VAL A 245 23.87 8.82 9.41
CA VAL A 245 22.81 8.95 8.40
C VAL A 245 22.09 7.61 8.18
N MET A 246 22.78 6.48 8.26
CA MET A 246 22.13 5.15 8.20
C MET A 246 21.28 4.87 9.45
N HIS A 247 21.75 5.24 10.65
CA HIS A 247 20.92 5.14 11.86
C HIS A 247 19.70 6.08 11.82
N MET A 248 19.84 7.26 11.22
CA MET A 248 18.71 8.16 10.98
C MET A 248 17.68 7.53 10.04
N ALA A 249 18.12 6.91 8.95
CA ALA A 249 17.25 6.18 8.04
C ALA A 249 16.55 4.99 8.74
N GLU A 250 17.26 4.28 9.61
CA GLU A 250 16.70 3.20 10.42
C GLU A 250 15.60 3.70 11.38
N ALA A 251 15.86 4.79 12.11
CA ALA A 251 14.90 5.39 13.04
C ALA A 251 13.61 5.83 12.32
N LEU A 252 13.75 6.48 11.15
CA LEU A 252 12.60 6.88 10.33
C LEU A 252 11.78 5.68 9.84
N VAL A 253 12.45 4.60 9.42
CA VAL A 253 11.78 3.41 8.94
C VAL A 253 11.10 2.62 10.07
N GLN A 254 11.63 2.67 11.29
CA GLN A 254 11.04 1.97 12.44
C GLN A 254 9.81 2.67 13.00
N ASN A 255 9.70 4.00 12.85
CA ASN A 255 8.54 4.76 13.27
C ASN A 255 7.25 4.20 12.63
N THR A 256 6.26 3.85 13.45
CA THR A 256 4.97 3.29 13.02
C THR A 256 3.93 4.36 12.71
N SER A 257 4.13 5.57 13.22
CA SER A 257 3.24 6.72 13.04
C SER A 257 3.46 7.42 11.70
N LEU A 258 4.61 7.20 11.06
CA LEU A 258 4.97 7.80 9.79
C LEU A 258 4.67 6.86 8.62
N TYR A 259 4.00 7.38 7.59
CA TYR A 259 3.81 6.68 6.32
C TYR A 259 5.00 6.92 5.40
N VAL A 260 6.01 6.05 5.48
CA VAL A 260 7.29 6.19 4.74
C VAL A 260 7.26 5.49 3.38
N ASP A 261 6.26 4.63 3.10
CA ASP A 261 6.15 3.83 1.87
C ASP A 261 6.41 4.61 0.56
N PRO A 262 5.87 5.84 0.36
CA PRO A 262 6.11 6.61 -0.87
C PRO A 262 7.59 6.95 -1.08
N TYR A 263 8.35 7.09 0.00
CA TYR A 263 9.73 7.56 -0.01
C TYR A 263 10.76 6.42 -0.04
N ILE A 264 10.36 5.17 0.16
CA ILE A 264 11.27 4.01 0.17
C ILE A 264 12.04 3.88 -1.14
N ALA A 265 11.39 4.11 -2.28
CA ALA A 265 12.05 4.05 -3.58
C ALA A 265 13.17 5.11 -3.73
N SER A 266 13.04 6.26 -3.05
CA SER A 266 14.04 7.33 -3.01
C SER A 266 15.15 7.10 -1.98
N LEU A 267 14.82 6.43 -0.87
CA LEU A 267 15.78 6.12 0.21
C LEU A 267 16.73 4.96 -0.15
N VAL A 268 16.22 3.95 -0.86
CA VAL A 268 16.96 2.72 -1.23
C VAL A 268 18.28 2.98 -1.97
N PRO A 269 18.37 3.88 -2.98
CA PRO A 269 19.63 4.18 -3.65
C PRO A 269 20.76 4.66 -2.72
N SER A 270 20.43 5.48 -1.71
CA SER A 270 21.40 5.97 -0.74
C SER A 270 21.96 4.82 0.11
N ILE A 271 21.08 3.93 0.57
CA ILE A 271 21.48 2.75 1.36
C ILE A 271 22.29 1.76 0.50
N LEU A 272 21.89 1.53 -0.74
CA LEU A 272 22.64 0.69 -1.69
C LEU A 272 24.04 1.25 -1.98
N THR A 273 24.20 2.58 -1.98
CA THR A 273 25.50 3.24 -2.16
C THR A 273 26.41 3.00 -0.96
N CYS A 274 25.90 3.09 0.26
CA CYS A 274 26.64 2.74 1.48
C CYS A 274 26.98 1.23 1.55
N LEU A 275 26.14 0.37 0.97
CA LEU A 275 26.38 -1.07 0.94
C LEU A 275 27.44 -1.48 -0.11
N VAL A 276 27.32 -0.99 -1.35
CA VAL A 276 28.05 -1.50 -2.52
C VAL A 276 28.97 -0.46 -3.16
N GLY A 277 29.22 0.65 -2.47
CA GLY A 277 30.13 1.71 -2.90
C GLY A 277 31.56 1.19 -3.12
N ARG A 278 32.21 1.68 -4.19
CA ARG A 278 33.57 1.28 -4.57
C ARG A 278 34.63 1.78 -3.56
N GLN A 279 34.53 3.03 -3.13
CA GLN A 279 35.47 3.64 -2.19
C GLN A 279 34.65 4.30 -1.08
N LEU A 280 34.67 3.69 0.11
CA LEU A 280 34.01 4.20 1.31
C LEU A 280 35.09 4.50 2.34
N GLY A 281 34.98 5.63 3.03
CA GLY A 281 35.79 5.91 4.22
C GLY A 281 37.21 6.42 3.99
N GLY A 282 37.67 6.61 2.75
CA GLY A 282 38.98 7.20 2.46
C GLY A 282 40.13 6.46 3.15
N ALA A 283 40.68 7.05 4.22
CA ALA A 283 41.79 6.51 5.03
C ALA A 283 41.33 5.74 6.29
N SER A 284 40.03 5.59 6.51
CA SER A 284 39.46 4.95 7.70
C SER A 284 39.71 3.43 7.69
N GLU A 285 39.68 2.82 8.88
CA GLU A 285 39.99 1.40 9.04
C GLU A 285 39.03 0.50 8.25
N LEU A 286 39.57 -0.61 7.73
CA LEU A 286 38.77 -1.61 7.02
C LEU A 286 37.63 -2.17 7.88
N SER A 287 37.84 -2.31 9.19
CA SER A 287 36.85 -2.76 10.19
C SER A 287 35.58 -1.90 10.16
N GLU A 288 35.73 -0.59 10.23
CA GLU A 288 34.64 0.39 10.23
C GLU A 288 33.91 0.40 8.87
N GLN A 289 34.64 0.26 7.77
CA GLN A 289 34.06 0.15 6.44
C GLN A 289 33.18 -1.10 6.28
N PHE A 290 33.52 -2.20 6.95
CA PHE A 290 32.69 -3.41 6.95
C PHE A 290 31.49 -3.27 7.89
N ALA A 291 31.67 -2.66 9.06
CA ALA A 291 30.57 -2.40 10.01
C ALA A 291 29.47 -1.52 9.40
N LEU A 292 29.84 -0.49 8.63
CA LEU A 292 28.87 0.34 7.89
C LEU A 292 28.06 -0.48 6.87
N ARG A 293 28.70 -1.45 6.20
CA ARG A 293 28.03 -2.32 5.23
C ARG A 293 27.08 -3.30 5.91
N ASP A 294 27.46 -3.83 7.07
CA ASP A 294 26.59 -4.69 7.88
C ASP A 294 25.34 -3.91 8.33
N LEU A 295 25.50 -2.66 8.79
CA LEU A 295 24.39 -1.78 9.13
C LEU A 295 23.48 -1.52 7.93
N ALA A 296 24.04 -1.14 6.78
CA ALA A 296 23.28 -0.90 5.55
C ALA A 296 22.53 -2.16 5.06
N ALA A 297 23.14 -3.34 5.19
CA ALA A 297 22.50 -4.61 4.82
C ALA A 297 21.33 -4.94 5.75
N SER A 298 21.51 -4.75 7.07
CA SER A 298 20.44 -4.96 8.06
C SER A 298 19.24 -4.04 7.80
N LEU A 299 19.50 -2.77 7.46
CA LEU A 299 18.47 -1.78 7.11
C LEU A 299 17.73 -2.17 5.82
N LEU A 300 18.45 -2.61 4.77
CA LEU A 300 17.81 -3.13 3.55
C LEU A 300 16.95 -4.36 3.84
N GLY A 301 17.40 -5.26 4.71
CA GLY A 301 16.62 -6.41 5.16
C GLY A 301 15.35 -5.99 5.89
N LEU A 302 15.43 -4.98 6.76
CA LEU A 302 14.29 -4.41 7.47
C LEU A 302 13.28 -3.80 6.50
N ILE A 303 13.74 -2.97 5.55
CA ILE A 303 12.92 -2.36 4.50
C ILE A 303 12.26 -3.44 3.64
N ALA A 304 13.02 -4.46 3.20
CA ALA A 304 12.50 -5.54 2.38
C ALA A 304 11.42 -6.37 3.11
N LYS A 305 11.54 -6.57 4.42
CA LYS A 305 10.52 -7.26 5.22
C LYS A 305 9.28 -6.38 5.40
N LYS A 306 9.45 -5.14 5.91
CA LYS A 306 8.34 -4.23 6.26
C LYS A 306 7.51 -3.82 5.05
N PHE A 307 8.14 -3.49 3.91
CA PHE A 307 7.44 -2.93 2.74
C PHE A 307 7.22 -3.91 1.59
N SER A 308 7.45 -5.22 1.80
CA SER A 308 7.20 -6.21 0.74
C SER A 308 5.72 -6.34 0.36
N HIS A 309 4.80 -6.04 1.27
CA HIS A 309 3.37 -6.05 0.99
C HIS A 309 2.94 -4.85 0.14
N SER A 310 3.52 -3.67 0.40
CA SER A 310 3.21 -2.45 -0.35
C SER A 310 3.83 -2.44 -1.75
N SER A 311 5.01 -3.04 -1.93
CA SER A 311 5.71 -3.08 -3.22
C SER A 311 6.26 -4.47 -3.55
N HIS A 312 5.52 -5.19 -4.39
CA HIS A 312 5.95 -6.50 -4.91
C HIS A 312 7.24 -6.41 -5.74
N MET A 313 7.54 -5.25 -6.35
CA MET A 313 8.76 -5.06 -7.15
C MET A 313 10.02 -4.74 -6.32
N LEU A 314 9.88 -4.36 -5.05
CA LEU A 314 11.00 -3.91 -4.23
C LEU A 314 12.05 -5.02 -4.03
N LYS A 315 11.62 -6.19 -3.55
CA LYS A 315 12.51 -7.36 -3.32
C LYS A 315 13.27 -7.76 -4.60
N PRO A 316 12.62 -8.00 -5.76
CA PRO A 316 13.35 -8.30 -7.00
C PRO A 316 14.32 -7.22 -7.45
N ARG A 317 13.99 -5.92 -7.27
CA ARG A 317 14.88 -4.81 -7.65
C ARG A 317 16.13 -4.73 -6.76
N LEU A 318 15.96 -4.95 -5.46
CA LEU A 318 17.08 -4.98 -4.50
C LEU A 318 18.02 -6.16 -4.79
N VAL A 319 17.47 -7.37 -4.92
CA VAL A 319 18.24 -8.59 -5.24
C VAL A 319 19.01 -8.42 -6.55
N ARG A 320 18.37 -7.86 -7.60
CA ARG A 320 19.03 -7.62 -8.89
C ARG A 320 20.21 -6.64 -8.77
N SER A 321 20.07 -5.57 -7.97
CA SER A 321 21.13 -4.58 -7.77
C SER A 321 22.34 -5.16 -7.01
N CYS A 322 22.11 -5.97 -5.97
CA CYS A 322 23.17 -6.68 -5.27
C CYS A 322 23.83 -7.74 -6.16
N LEU A 323 23.04 -8.55 -6.89
CA LEU A 323 23.56 -9.57 -7.80
C LEU A 323 24.43 -8.97 -8.91
N LYS A 324 23.98 -7.87 -9.53
CA LYS A 324 24.76 -7.15 -10.56
C LYS A 324 26.14 -6.75 -10.02
N SER A 325 26.23 -6.44 -8.74
CA SER A 325 27.49 -6.05 -8.11
C SER A 325 28.33 -7.24 -7.69
N PHE A 326 27.70 -8.35 -7.31
CA PHE A 326 28.40 -9.59 -7.00
C PHE A 326 29.08 -10.19 -8.24
N LEU A 327 28.41 -10.15 -9.39
CA LEU A 327 28.90 -10.72 -10.66
C LEU A 327 29.92 -9.85 -11.42
N ASP A 328 30.21 -8.64 -10.96
CA ASP A 328 31.15 -7.71 -11.62
C ASP A 328 32.56 -7.86 -11.05
N PRO A 329 33.52 -8.51 -11.77
CA PRO A 329 34.86 -8.76 -11.25
C PRO A 329 35.72 -7.49 -11.13
N SER A 330 35.28 -6.37 -11.71
CA SER A 330 36.00 -5.10 -11.62
C SER A 330 35.83 -4.38 -10.29
N LYS A 331 34.90 -4.86 -9.44
CA LYS A 331 34.58 -4.21 -8.17
C LYS A 331 35.55 -4.63 -7.06
N PRO A 332 35.78 -3.75 -6.06
CA PRO A 332 36.62 -4.09 -4.93
C PRO A 332 35.94 -5.10 -4.00
N PHE A 333 36.73 -5.87 -3.26
CA PHE A 333 36.24 -6.89 -2.32
C PHE A 333 35.26 -6.35 -1.27
N GLY A 334 35.39 -5.09 -0.85
CA GLY A 334 34.40 -4.44 0.02
C GLY A 334 33.00 -4.34 -0.60
N ALA A 335 32.90 -4.07 -1.91
CA ALA A 335 31.62 -4.04 -2.61
C ALA A 335 31.04 -5.45 -2.78
N HIS A 336 31.88 -6.46 -3.01
CA HIS A 336 31.44 -7.86 -3.02
C HIS A 336 30.92 -8.31 -1.65
N TYR A 337 31.61 -7.96 -0.56
CA TYR A 337 31.16 -8.22 0.81
C TYR A 337 29.75 -7.68 1.04
N GLY A 338 29.52 -6.39 0.74
CA GLY A 338 28.21 -5.76 0.87
C GLY A 338 27.14 -6.41 -0.03
N ALA A 339 27.51 -6.81 -1.25
CA ALA A 339 26.58 -7.50 -2.15
C ALA A 339 26.13 -8.87 -1.60
N VAL A 340 27.04 -9.65 -1.02
CA VAL A 340 26.73 -10.96 -0.45
C VAL A 340 25.81 -10.83 0.77
N ILE A 341 26.14 -9.96 1.72
CA ILE A 341 25.32 -9.76 2.93
C ILE A 341 23.98 -9.10 2.57
N GLY A 342 23.96 -8.18 1.60
CA GLY A 342 22.72 -7.60 1.08
C GLY A 342 21.78 -8.65 0.45
N LEU A 343 22.32 -9.61 -0.31
CA LEU A 343 21.54 -10.72 -0.87
C LEU A 343 20.93 -11.59 0.23
N GLN A 344 21.70 -11.91 1.26
CA GLN A 344 21.21 -12.67 2.42
C GLN A 344 20.10 -11.91 3.15
N ALA A 345 20.31 -10.62 3.45
CA ALA A 345 19.37 -9.82 4.24
C ALA A 345 18.02 -9.59 3.53
N VAL A 346 18.03 -9.41 2.21
CA VAL A 346 16.82 -9.15 1.41
C VAL A 346 16.11 -10.44 0.99
N GLY A 347 16.87 -11.44 0.55
CA GLY A 347 16.36 -12.61 -0.15
C GLY A 347 16.32 -13.90 0.67
N GLY A 348 17.02 -13.95 1.80
CA GLY A 348 17.14 -15.15 2.63
C GLY A 348 17.88 -16.30 1.94
N ALA A 349 17.75 -17.50 2.52
CA ALA A 349 18.45 -18.71 2.09
C ALA A 349 18.16 -19.13 0.63
N GLU A 350 16.93 -18.94 0.15
CA GLU A 350 16.52 -19.36 -1.19
C GLU A 350 17.24 -18.56 -2.29
N VAL A 351 17.41 -17.25 -2.09
CA VAL A 351 18.13 -16.39 -3.03
C VAL A 351 19.61 -16.75 -3.10
N ILE A 352 20.22 -17.12 -1.96
CA ILE A 352 21.61 -17.59 -1.92
C ILE A 352 21.73 -18.91 -2.69
N ARG A 353 20.81 -19.85 -2.45
CA ARG A 353 20.77 -21.14 -3.12
C ARG A 353 20.74 -21.01 -4.64
N VAL A 354 19.84 -20.17 -5.15
CA VAL A 354 19.60 -20.05 -6.59
C VAL A 354 20.60 -19.14 -7.29
N LEU A 355 21.07 -18.07 -6.65
CA LEU A 355 21.89 -17.04 -7.32
C LEU A 355 23.37 -17.05 -6.95
N VAL A 356 23.71 -17.40 -5.71
CA VAL A 356 25.11 -17.37 -5.25
C VAL A 356 25.80 -18.68 -5.63
N ILE A 357 25.24 -19.82 -5.26
CA ILE A 357 25.87 -21.15 -5.44
C ILE A 357 26.34 -21.42 -6.88
N PRO A 358 25.54 -21.18 -7.93
CA PRO A 358 25.99 -21.48 -9.31
C PRO A 358 27.21 -20.66 -9.75
N ASN A 359 27.38 -19.47 -9.18
CA ASN A 359 28.45 -18.54 -9.55
C ASN A 359 29.67 -18.66 -8.62
N LEU A 360 29.61 -19.48 -7.54
CA LEU A 360 30.71 -19.60 -6.58
C LEU A 360 31.97 -20.21 -7.20
N LYS A 361 31.84 -21.13 -8.16
CA LYS A 361 33.00 -21.75 -8.83
C LYS A 361 33.90 -20.71 -9.50
N ASP A 362 33.32 -19.80 -10.29
CA ASP A 362 34.09 -18.77 -10.96
C ASP A 362 34.52 -17.66 -9.99
N TYR A 363 33.69 -17.35 -8.99
CA TYR A 363 34.07 -16.42 -7.93
C TYR A 363 35.24 -16.95 -7.08
N SER A 364 35.36 -18.26 -6.88
CA SER A 364 36.45 -18.87 -6.10
C SER A 364 37.83 -18.61 -6.71
N LYS A 365 37.92 -18.52 -8.05
CA LYS A 365 39.16 -18.17 -8.76
C LYS A 365 39.55 -16.72 -8.46
N LEU A 366 38.59 -15.81 -8.59
CA LEU A 366 38.78 -14.39 -8.28
C LEU A 366 39.14 -14.15 -6.81
N LEU A 367 38.57 -14.93 -5.90
CA LEU A 367 38.90 -14.86 -4.48
C LEU A 367 40.31 -15.40 -4.20
N GLY A 368 40.75 -16.44 -4.92
CA GLY A 368 42.11 -16.95 -4.88
C GLY A 368 43.14 -15.89 -5.26
N ASP A 369 42.92 -15.22 -6.41
CA ASP A 369 43.78 -14.12 -6.87
C ASP A 369 43.87 -12.98 -5.84
N GLY A 370 42.77 -12.72 -5.12
CA GLY A 370 42.71 -11.70 -4.06
C GLY A 370 43.38 -12.10 -2.75
N LEU A 371 43.46 -13.39 -2.44
CA LEU A 371 44.16 -13.93 -1.26
C LEU A 371 45.67 -13.99 -1.47
N ASP A 372 46.11 -14.18 -2.72
CA ASP A 372 47.52 -14.17 -3.09
C ASP A 372 48.12 -12.76 -3.04
N ASP A 373 47.34 -11.72 -3.36
CA ASP A 373 47.73 -10.31 -3.25
C ASP A 373 47.77 -9.84 -1.78
N THR A 374 48.96 -9.44 -1.31
CA THR A 374 49.19 -8.98 0.08
C THR A 374 48.36 -7.77 0.47
N ALA A 375 48.03 -6.87 -0.48
CA ALA A 375 47.25 -5.68 -0.19
C ALA A 375 45.74 -5.96 -0.10
N ARG A 376 45.26 -6.98 -0.82
CA ARG A 376 43.82 -7.33 -0.90
C ARG A 376 43.41 -8.46 0.03
N ARG A 377 44.37 -9.26 0.50
CA ARG A 377 44.17 -10.38 1.42
C ARG A 377 43.22 -10.09 2.58
N PRO A 378 43.37 -9.00 3.39
CA PRO A 378 42.47 -8.80 4.53
C PRO A 378 41.01 -8.57 4.13
N ALA A 379 40.77 -7.93 2.97
CA ALA A 379 39.42 -7.74 2.45
C ALA A 379 38.86 -9.04 1.85
N ALA A 380 39.69 -9.83 1.16
CA ALA A 380 39.32 -11.12 0.61
C ALA A 380 38.97 -12.15 1.71
N GLU A 381 39.72 -12.19 2.81
CA GLU A 381 39.44 -13.04 3.97
C GLU A 381 38.10 -12.72 4.64
N ARG A 382 37.74 -11.43 4.72
CA ARG A 382 36.43 -10.99 5.23
C ARG A 382 35.28 -11.42 4.30
N VAL A 383 35.47 -11.33 2.99
CA VAL A 383 34.49 -11.84 2.01
C VAL A 383 34.32 -13.35 2.12
N LEU A 384 35.43 -14.11 2.24
CA LEU A 384 35.40 -15.56 2.47
C LEU A 384 34.58 -15.89 3.73
N SER A 385 34.83 -15.17 4.83
CA SER A 385 34.12 -15.36 6.10
C SER A 385 32.62 -15.05 5.96
N ALA A 386 32.26 -13.99 5.25
CA ALA A 386 30.87 -13.66 4.95
C ALA A 386 30.18 -14.73 4.10
N LEU A 387 30.85 -15.22 3.05
CA LEU A 387 30.33 -16.30 2.20
C LEU A 387 30.06 -17.57 3.01
N LEU A 388 30.98 -17.95 3.90
CA LEU A 388 30.78 -19.09 4.81
C LEU A 388 29.60 -18.87 5.77
N GLY A 389 29.49 -17.69 6.38
CA GLY A 389 28.36 -17.36 7.27
C GLY A 389 27.00 -17.34 6.54
N VAL A 390 27.00 -16.90 5.28
CA VAL A 390 25.82 -16.84 4.42
C VAL A 390 25.40 -18.25 3.98
N LEU A 391 26.35 -19.10 3.63
CA LEU A 391 26.10 -20.52 3.37
C LEU A 391 25.59 -21.24 4.63
N ALA A 392 26.18 -20.97 5.80
CA ALA A 392 25.72 -21.52 7.07
C ALA A 392 24.27 -21.13 7.39
N SER A 393 23.81 -19.93 7.00
CA SER A 393 22.41 -19.54 7.19
C SER A 393 21.40 -20.38 6.38
N MET A 394 21.84 -21.11 5.35
CA MET A 394 21.00 -22.08 4.64
C MET A 394 20.74 -23.34 5.47
N ARG A 395 21.69 -23.73 6.33
CA ARG A 395 21.51 -24.86 7.26
C ARG A 395 20.36 -24.57 8.21
N ASP A 396 20.33 -23.39 8.80
CA ASP A 396 19.34 -23.03 9.81
C ASP A 396 17.91 -22.91 9.22
N ALA A 397 17.79 -22.80 7.89
CA ALA A 397 16.50 -22.74 7.18
C ALA A 397 15.91 -24.13 6.85
N HIS A 398 16.68 -25.22 6.94
CA HIS A 398 16.22 -26.58 6.64
C HIS A 398 16.31 -27.50 7.87
N PRO A 399 15.29 -28.33 8.16
CA PRO A 399 15.36 -29.26 9.27
C PRO A 399 16.52 -30.26 9.09
N ALA A 400 17.16 -30.61 10.21
CA ALA A 400 18.31 -31.52 10.24
C ALA A 400 18.03 -32.83 9.49
N LEU A 401 19.01 -33.28 8.71
CA LEU A 401 19.00 -34.59 8.07
C LEU A 401 18.77 -35.66 9.14
N THR A 402 17.63 -36.36 9.06
CA THR A 402 17.28 -37.45 9.98
C THR A 402 17.76 -38.78 9.39
N ASN A 403 18.72 -39.39 10.09
CA ASN A 403 19.25 -40.77 9.95
C ASN A 403 20.07 -41.11 8.68
N GLY A 404 21.32 -41.55 8.91
CA GLY A 404 22.08 -42.39 7.95
C GLY A 404 23.30 -41.75 7.27
N HIS A 405 23.63 -40.49 7.56
CA HIS A 405 24.81 -39.83 6.98
C HIS A 405 26.00 -39.84 7.94
N SER A 406 27.19 -40.18 7.41
CA SER A 406 28.46 -40.10 8.13
C SER A 406 28.67 -38.70 8.71
N ASN A 407 29.23 -38.60 9.93
CA ASN A 407 29.61 -37.32 10.54
C ASN A 407 30.82 -36.66 9.84
N THR A 408 31.47 -37.34 8.89
CA THR A 408 32.61 -36.84 8.12
C THR A 408 32.24 -36.68 6.65
N VAL A 409 32.72 -35.59 6.03
CA VAL A 409 32.58 -35.36 4.59
C VAL A 409 33.46 -36.38 3.86
N SER A 410 32.84 -37.32 3.15
CA SER A 410 33.55 -38.34 2.34
C SER A 410 34.41 -37.69 1.25
N ASP A 411 35.51 -38.32 0.85
CA ASP A 411 36.39 -37.82 -0.22
C ASP A 411 35.66 -37.65 -1.56
N GLU A 412 34.67 -38.50 -1.85
CA GLU A 412 33.78 -38.36 -3.02
C GLU A 412 32.90 -37.10 -2.95
N MET A 413 32.42 -36.79 -1.74
CA MET A 413 31.62 -35.59 -1.46
C MET A 413 32.48 -34.33 -1.53
N ARG A 414 33.74 -34.42 -1.07
CA ARG A 414 34.74 -33.37 -1.20
C ARG A 414 35.04 -33.07 -2.67
N ALA A 415 35.20 -34.09 -3.51
CA ALA A 415 35.45 -33.92 -4.94
C ALA A 415 34.28 -33.23 -5.66
N THR A 416 33.04 -33.64 -5.39
CA THR A 416 31.83 -33.03 -5.97
C THR A 416 31.56 -31.61 -5.46
N LEU A 417 31.84 -31.32 -4.18
CA LEU A 417 31.80 -29.95 -3.64
C LEU A 417 32.83 -29.04 -4.30
N THR A 418 34.04 -29.56 -4.52
CA THR A 418 35.12 -28.83 -5.21
C THR A 418 34.71 -28.45 -6.63
N GLU A 419 33.98 -29.34 -7.32
CA GLU A 419 33.46 -29.08 -8.66
C GLU A 419 32.39 -27.97 -8.69
N LYS A 420 31.51 -27.92 -7.69
CA LYS A 420 30.40 -26.95 -7.61
C LYS A 420 30.80 -25.57 -7.04
N ILE A 421 31.59 -25.53 -5.98
CA ILE A 421 31.85 -24.32 -5.18
C ILE A 421 33.30 -23.82 -5.34
N GLY A 422 34.20 -24.66 -5.87
CA GLY A 422 35.63 -24.37 -5.96
C GLY A 422 36.42 -24.82 -4.72
N GLY A 423 37.73 -25.04 -4.91
CA GLY A 423 38.56 -25.73 -3.92
C GLY A 423 38.76 -25.01 -2.58
N LEU A 424 38.76 -23.67 -2.57
CA LEU A 424 38.98 -22.89 -1.34
C LEU A 424 37.80 -22.95 -0.36
N LEU A 425 36.57 -22.90 -0.88
CA LEU A 425 35.36 -23.02 -0.07
C LEU A 425 35.09 -24.49 0.30
N ALA A 426 35.33 -25.41 -0.64
CA ALA A 426 35.18 -26.84 -0.39
C ALA A 426 36.16 -27.36 0.69
N SER A 427 37.41 -26.88 0.71
CA SER A 427 38.36 -27.23 1.77
C SER A 427 37.91 -26.69 3.14
N LYS A 428 37.49 -25.42 3.22
CA LYS A 428 36.99 -24.82 4.47
C LYS A 428 35.75 -25.52 5.02
N ILE A 429 34.81 -25.93 4.17
CA ILE A 429 33.61 -26.67 4.57
C ILE A 429 33.97 -28.11 5.01
N ALA A 430 34.90 -28.75 4.31
CA ALA A 430 35.39 -30.08 4.67
C ALA A 430 36.16 -30.07 6.01
N ASP A 431 37.01 -29.07 6.23
CA ASP A 431 37.78 -28.90 7.47
C ASP A 431 36.86 -28.57 8.66
N ALA A 432 35.72 -27.89 8.42
CA ALA A 432 34.69 -27.62 9.42
C ALA A 432 33.75 -28.82 9.69
N ASN A 433 33.88 -29.94 8.96
CA ASN A 433 33.02 -31.12 9.05
C ASN A 433 31.51 -30.83 8.90
N GLU A 434 31.14 -29.83 8.09
CA GLU A 434 29.73 -29.45 7.91
C GLU A 434 29.00 -30.29 6.85
N VAL A 435 28.69 -31.55 7.20
CA VAL A 435 28.07 -32.53 6.28
C VAL A 435 26.66 -32.11 5.81
N GLN A 436 25.88 -31.45 6.67
CA GLN A 436 24.53 -30.98 6.32
C GLN A 436 24.56 -29.87 5.26
N LEU A 437 25.47 -28.90 5.42
CA LEU A 437 25.65 -27.82 4.46
C LEU A 437 26.15 -28.37 3.12
N ALA A 438 27.07 -29.32 3.16
CA ALA A 438 27.57 -30.01 1.98
C ALA A 438 26.44 -30.70 1.18
N HIS A 439 25.50 -31.38 1.85
CA HIS A 439 24.35 -31.99 1.18
C HIS A 439 23.40 -30.95 0.57
N LEU A 440 23.11 -29.87 1.28
CA LEU A 440 22.23 -28.80 0.78
C LEU A 440 22.80 -28.12 -0.47
N ILE A 441 24.12 -27.92 -0.51
CA ILE A 441 24.78 -27.32 -1.69
C ILE A 441 24.88 -28.32 -2.86
N LEU A 442 24.93 -29.61 -2.59
CA LEU A 442 24.87 -30.62 -3.66
C LEU A 442 23.46 -30.74 -4.26
N GLN A 443 22.40 -30.51 -3.46
CA GLN A 443 21.00 -30.54 -3.89
C GLN A 443 20.51 -29.24 -4.56
N SER A 444 21.24 -28.14 -4.42
CA SER A 444 21.06 -26.90 -5.19
C SER A 444 21.79 -26.96 -6.51
#